data_AF-A0A9Q1AGX7-F1
#
_entry.id   AF-A0A9Q1AGX7-F1
#
_cell.length_a   1.000
_cell.length_b   1.000
_cell.length_c   1.000
_cell.angle_alpha   90.00
_cell.angle_beta   90.00
_cell.angle_gamma   90.00
#
_symmetry.space_group_name_H-M   'P 1'
#
loop_
_entity.id
_entity.type
_entity.pdbx_description
1 polymer ?
#
loop_
_entity_poly.entity_id
_entity_poly.type
_entity_poly.pdbx_seq_one_letter_code
_entity_poly.pdbx_strand_id
1 'polypeptide(L)'
;MDSASNDLLVSSPSAAAVVGMASGGARKNPTLICTPIMADSADRMVILMAEAKSMGADLVEIRLDSLKDFNPNSDIKTLILHSPLPTLFTYRPMWEGGQYNGDEKPRLDALRLAMELGADYIDVELKVALEFNELLRGKKPGKCKLIVSSHNYENTPSVEELGNLVARIQAAGADIVKIATTALDISDVARILDLSWVRGD
;
A
#
# COMPACT_ATOMS: atom_id res chain seq x y z
N MET A 1 10.81 27.79 0.71
CA MET A 1 9.83 27.41 1.73
C MET A 1 8.60 26.88 1.00
N ASP A 2 8.47 25.61 0.67
CA ASP A 2 9.35 24.46 0.83
C ASP A 2 9.05 23.46 -0.29
N SER A 3 10.09 22.70 -0.61
CA SER A 3 10.22 21.75 -1.70
C SER A 3 9.36 20.50 -1.52
N ALA A 4 8.71 20.10 -2.61
CA ALA A 4 8.05 18.82 -2.79
C ALA A 4 9.07 17.66 -2.79
N SER A 5 8.74 16.58 -2.09
CA SER A 5 9.42 15.28 -2.14
C SER A 5 8.52 14.28 -2.87
N ASN A 6 9.12 13.42 -3.69
CA ASN A 6 8.50 12.65 -4.76
C ASN A 6 8.78 11.15 -4.51
N ASP A 7 7.75 10.30 -4.32
CA ASP A 7 7.93 8.87 -3.97
C ASP A 7 7.26 7.91 -4.97
N LEU A 8 8.08 7.14 -5.69
CA LEU A 8 7.78 6.21 -6.80
C LEU A 8 7.23 4.84 -6.37
N LEU A 9 6.13 4.36 -6.99
CA LEU A 9 5.66 2.96 -6.93
C LEU A 9 5.35 2.41 -8.34
N VAL A 10 5.86 1.22 -8.67
CA VAL A 10 5.73 0.54 -9.99
C VAL A 10 5.03 -0.83 -9.83
N SER A 11 4.17 -1.22 -10.78
CA SER A 11 3.55 -2.56 -10.85
C SER A 11 3.77 -3.23 -12.21
N SER A 12 3.85 -4.56 -12.24
CA SER A 12 4.15 -5.40 -13.41
C SER A 12 2.91 -6.10 -14.03
N PRO A 13 2.89 -6.38 -15.35
CA PRO A 13 1.83 -7.15 -16.01
C PRO A 13 2.18 -8.64 -16.24
N SER A 14 1.14 -9.47 -16.33
CA SER A 14 1.17 -10.92 -16.62
C SER A 14 1.25 -11.22 -18.14
N ALA A 15 1.81 -12.38 -18.49
CA ALA A 15 2.25 -12.77 -19.83
C ALA A 15 1.17 -13.42 -20.71
N ALA A 16 1.12 -13.00 -21.98
CA ALA A 16 0.73 -13.83 -23.13
C ALA A 16 1.51 -13.36 -24.37
N ALA A 17 2.02 -14.32 -25.14
CA ALA A 17 3.07 -14.16 -26.15
C ALA A 17 2.64 -13.45 -27.44
N VAL A 18 3.50 -12.57 -27.97
CA VAL A 18 3.68 -12.34 -29.41
C VAL A 18 5.16 -12.03 -29.69
N VAL A 19 5.73 -12.75 -30.66
CA VAL A 19 7.08 -12.60 -31.19
C VAL A 19 7.24 -11.26 -31.89
N GLY A 20 8.26 -10.48 -31.50
CA GLY A 20 8.66 -9.27 -32.19
C GLY A 20 9.87 -8.65 -31.49
N MET A 21 11.05 -8.79 -32.09
CA MET A 21 12.26 -8.09 -31.64
C MET A 21 12.04 -6.59 -31.77
N ALA A 22 11.79 -5.93 -30.65
CA ALA A 22 11.94 -4.50 -30.48
C ALA A 22 12.72 -4.28 -29.20
N SER A 23 13.83 -3.54 -29.29
CA SER A 23 14.60 -3.04 -28.16
C SER A 23 13.71 -2.14 -27.30
N GLY A 24 12.98 -2.76 -26.37
CA GLY A 24 12.03 -2.11 -25.49
C GLY A 24 12.75 -1.49 -24.31
N GLY A 25 13.12 -0.22 -24.41
CA GLY A 25 13.40 0.58 -23.21
C GLY A 25 12.17 0.49 -22.30
N ALA A 26 12.37 0.06 -21.05
CA ALA A 26 11.30 -0.08 -20.07
C ALA A 26 10.57 1.26 -19.91
N ARG A 27 9.32 1.35 -20.38
CA ARG A 27 8.48 2.51 -20.08
C ARG A 27 8.18 2.49 -18.59
N LYS A 28 8.83 3.38 -17.83
CA LYS A 28 8.45 3.62 -16.44
C LYS A 28 7.05 4.25 -16.44
N ASN A 29 6.08 3.59 -15.82
CA ASN A 29 4.81 4.24 -15.51
C ASN A 29 5.09 5.42 -14.56
N PRO A 30 4.41 6.57 -14.72
CA PRO A 30 4.57 7.67 -13.79
C PRO A 30 4.18 7.21 -12.38
N THR A 31 4.83 7.82 -11.40
CA THR A 31 4.50 7.66 -9.99
C THR A 31 3.11 8.18 -9.70
N LEU A 32 2.35 7.42 -8.93
CA LEU A 32 1.03 7.84 -8.48
C LEU A 32 1.12 8.61 -7.16
N ILE A 33 0.31 9.65 -7.03
CA ILE A 33 0.15 10.44 -5.80
C ILE A 33 -1.00 9.85 -4.98
N CYS A 34 -0.66 9.22 -3.85
CA CYS A 34 -1.62 8.68 -2.90
C CYS A 34 -1.86 9.68 -1.76
N THR A 35 -3.12 10.04 -1.51
CA THR A 35 -3.46 10.91 -0.36
C THR A 35 -4.03 10.08 0.79
N PRO A 36 -3.46 10.16 2.01
CA PRO A 36 -4.01 9.48 3.17
C PRO A 36 -5.30 10.16 3.65
N ILE A 37 -6.34 9.37 3.86
CA ILE A 37 -7.65 9.79 4.32
C ILE A 37 -7.84 9.30 5.75
N MET A 38 -7.87 10.25 6.67
CA MET A 38 -8.02 10.03 8.10
C MET A 38 -9.16 10.90 8.62
N ALA A 39 -10.17 10.27 9.20
CA ALA A 39 -11.27 10.91 9.92
C ALA A 39 -11.87 9.92 10.92
N ASP A 40 -12.70 10.41 11.84
CA ASP A 40 -13.32 9.57 12.87
C ASP A 40 -14.59 8.82 12.39
N SER A 41 -15.07 9.13 11.18
CA SER A 41 -16.28 8.54 10.59
C SER A 41 -16.17 8.36 9.07
N ALA A 42 -16.85 7.34 8.53
CA ALA A 42 -16.84 7.02 7.10
C ALA A 42 -17.41 8.17 6.24
N ASP A 43 -18.46 8.85 6.69
CA ASP A 43 -19.04 9.99 5.97
C ASP A 43 -18.05 11.14 5.80
N ARG A 44 -17.23 11.41 6.83
CA ARG A 44 -16.16 12.41 6.74
C ARG A 44 -15.05 11.98 5.81
N MET A 45 -14.67 10.70 5.83
CA MET A 45 -13.70 10.17 4.87
C MET A 45 -14.19 10.31 3.43
N VAL A 46 -15.49 10.10 3.15
CA VAL A 46 -16.07 10.31 1.81
C VAL A 46 -15.90 11.75 1.32
N ILE A 47 -16.11 12.73 2.19
CA ILE A 47 -15.88 14.15 1.86
C ILE A 47 -14.39 14.38 1.54
N LEU A 48 -13.48 13.89 2.39
CA LEU A 48 -12.04 14.02 2.19
C LEU A 48 -11.54 13.34 0.91
N MET A 49 -12.13 12.21 0.51
CA MET A 49 -11.80 11.55 -0.77
C MET A 49 -12.17 12.42 -1.97
N ALA A 50 -13.29 13.14 -1.92
CA ALA A 50 -13.68 14.09 -2.96
C ALA A 50 -12.75 15.32 -2.99
N GLU A 51 -12.33 15.80 -1.83
CA GLU A 51 -11.34 16.88 -1.71
C GLU A 51 -9.99 16.45 -2.30
N ALA A 52 -9.48 15.26 -1.93
CA ALA A 52 -8.24 14.69 -2.46
C ALA A 52 -8.26 14.61 -4.00
N LYS A 53 -9.39 14.18 -4.58
CA LYS A 53 -9.58 14.20 -6.04
C LYS A 53 -9.49 15.61 -6.63
N SER A 54 -10.15 16.59 -6.01
CA SER A 54 -10.11 17.97 -6.50
C SER A 54 -8.70 18.59 -6.41
N MET A 55 -7.86 18.09 -5.51
CA MET A 55 -6.45 18.45 -5.37
C MET A 55 -5.51 17.67 -6.31
N GLY A 56 -6.02 16.71 -7.09
CA GLY A 56 -5.25 15.97 -8.09
C GLY A 56 -4.62 14.67 -7.61
N ALA A 57 -5.10 14.08 -6.52
CA ALA A 57 -4.66 12.75 -6.11
C ALA A 57 -5.03 11.67 -7.16
N ASP A 58 -4.14 10.70 -7.36
CA ASP A 58 -4.36 9.56 -8.25
C ASP A 58 -5.11 8.43 -7.55
N LEU A 59 -4.94 8.30 -6.23
CA LEU A 59 -5.60 7.32 -5.37
C LEU A 59 -5.68 7.83 -3.92
N VAL A 60 -6.47 7.14 -3.10
CA VAL A 60 -6.65 7.45 -1.68
C VAL A 60 -6.29 6.27 -0.79
N GLU A 61 -5.50 6.52 0.26
CA GLU A 61 -5.23 5.55 1.32
C GLU A 61 -6.23 5.76 2.45
N ILE A 62 -7.20 4.86 2.57
CA ILE A 62 -8.19 4.84 3.63
C ILE A 62 -7.57 4.22 4.86
N ARG A 63 -7.34 5.04 5.89
CA ARG A 63 -6.80 4.61 7.19
C ARG A 63 -7.91 4.19 8.12
N LEU A 64 -8.33 2.92 8.02
CA LEU A 64 -9.39 2.35 8.86
C LEU A 64 -9.11 2.48 10.36
N ASP A 65 -7.83 2.52 10.75
CA ASP A 65 -7.43 2.70 12.13
C ASP A 65 -7.76 4.07 12.73
N SER A 66 -8.14 5.08 11.92
CA SER A 66 -8.60 6.37 12.44
C SER A 66 -10.09 6.45 12.76
N LEU A 67 -10.88 5.46 12.35
CA LEU A 67 -12.33 5.40 12.61
C LEU A 67 -12.60 5.03 14.07
N LYS A 68 -13.51 5.74 14.74
CA LYS A 68 -13.85 5.47 16.15
C LYS A 68 -14.90 4.37 16.32
N ASP A 69 -16.00 4.48 15.58
CA ASP A 69 -17.15 3.56 15.64
C ASP A 69 -17.23 2.69 14.38
N PHE A 70 -16.13 2.02 14.04
CA PHE A 70 -15.98 1.29 12.79
C PHE A 70 -16.85 0.03 12.73
N ASN A 71 -17.78 -0.01 11.77
CA ASN A 71 -18.49 -1.21 11.37
C ASN A 71 -17.96 -1.68 10.00
N PRO A 72 -17.18 -2.79 9.95
CA PRO A 72 -16.55 -3.23 8.71
C PRO A 72 -17.50 -3.44 7.54
N ASN A 73 -18.71 -3.93 7.76
CA ASN A 73 -19.64 -4.26 6.66
C ASN A 73 -20.27 -3.00 6.03
N SER A 74 -20.73 -2.06 6.86
CA SER A 74 -21.33 -0.82 6.34
C SER A 74 -20.28 0.15 5.83
N ASP A 75 -19.21 0.36 6.61
CA ASP A 75 -18.33 1.50 6.40
C ASP A 75 -17.41 1.26 5.21
N ILE A 76 -16.83 0.06 5.08
CA ILE A 76 -16.03 -0.31 3.91
C ILE A 76 -16.88 -0.22 2.64
N LYS A 77 -18.13 -0.70 2.68
CA LYS A 77 -19.04 -0.63 1.54
C LYS A 77 -19.33 0.82 1.15
N THR A 78 -19.61 1.69 2.12
CA THR A 78 -19.81 3.13 1.90
C THR A 78 -18.57 3.77 1.28
N LEU A 79 -17.39 3.49 1.83
CA LEU A 79 -16.12 4.05 1.37
C LEU A 79 -15.81 3.63 -0.07
N ILE A 80 -15.99 2.35 -0.43
CA ILE A 80 -15.80 1.88 -1.81
C ILE A 80 -16.83 2.49 -2.75
N LEU A 81 -18.12 2.46 -2.36
CA LEU A 81 -19.22 2.93 -3.23
C LEU A 81 -19.11 4.41 -3.57
N HIS A 82 -18.64 5.23 -2.62
CA HIS A 82 -18.60 6.68 -2.76
C HIS A 82 -17.20 7.23 -3.06
N SER A 83 -16.17 6.39 -3.11
CA SER A 83 -14.84 6.84 -3.51
C SER A 83 -14.83 7.28 -4.98
N PRO A 84 -14.36 8.50 -5.30
CA PRO A 84 -14.26 8.98 -6.67
C PRO A 84 -12.91 8.65 -7.32
N LEU A 85 -12.03 7.92 -6.60
CA LEU A 85 -10.67 7.51 -6.94
C LEU A 85 -10.43 6.03 -6.57
N PRO A 86 -9.41 5.37 -7.14
CA PRO A 86 -8.96 4.06 -6.67
C PRO A 86 -8.64 4.06 -5.17
N THR A 87 -8.97 2.97 -4.48
CA THR A 87 -8.85 2.87 -3.01
C THR A 87 -7.75 1.92 -2.58
N LEU A 88 -6.88 2.40 -1.70
CA LEU A 88 -5.98 1.59 -0.88
C LEU A 88 -6.54 1.50 0.54
N PHE A 89 -6.85 0.31 1.03
CA PHE A 89 -7.25 0.12 2.42
C PHE A 89 -6.06 -0.28 3.29
N THR A 90 -5.86 0.47 4.36
CA THR A 90 -4.83 0.22 5.38
C THR A 90 -5.51 0.20 6.75
N TYR A 91 -5.29 -0.85 7.53
CA TYR A 91 -5.79 -0.94 8.91
C TYR A 91 -4.61 -1.09 9.88
N ARG A 92 -3.84 -0.01 10.04
CA ARG A 92 -2.50 -0.06 10.65
C ARG A 92 -2.58 -0.33 12.16
N PRO A 93 -1.89 -1.35 12.69
CA PRO A 93 -1.85 -1.62 14.12
C PRO A 93 -0.82 -0.73 14.85
N MET A 94 -1.00 -0.55 16.16
CA MET A 94 -0.10 0.24 17.00
C MET A 94 1.36 -0.24 16.96
N TRP A 95 1.59 -1.55 16.86
CA TRP A 95 2.93 -2.12 16.80
C TRP A 95 3.66 -1.79 15.48
N GLU A 96 2.98 -1.19 14.50
CA GLU A 96 3.57 -0.63 13.27
C GLU A 96 3.14 0.84 13.07
N GLY A 97 2.99 1.59 14.16
CA GLY A 97 2.78 3.05 14.13
C GLY A 97 1.37 3.52 13.77
N GLY A 98 0.39 2.62 13.75
CA GLY A 98 -1.03 2.95 13.54
C GLY A 98 -1.79 3.19 14.84
N GLN A 99 -3.12 3.24 14.72
CA GLN A 99 -4.04 3.51 15.83
C GLN A 99 -4.85 2.28 16.27
N TYR A 100 -4.80 1.16 15.53
CA TYR A 100 -5.55 -0.04 15.89
C TYR A 100 -4.85 -0.83 17.02
N ASN A 101 -5.61 -1.14 18.08
CA ASN A 101 -5.13 -1.87 19.26
C ASN A 101 -5.98 -3.11 19.60
N GLY A 102 -6.79 -3.59 18.64
CA GLY A 102 -7.64 -4.77 18.82
C GLY A 102 -6.94 -6.07 18.39
N ASP A 103 -7.74 -7.14 18.32
CA ASP A 103 -7.27 -8.46 17.90
C ASP A 103 -6.92 -8.53 16.42
N GLU A 104 -5.89 -9.31 16.09
CA GLU A 104 -5.37 -9.38 14.72
C GLU A 104 -6.36 -10.00 13.73
N LYS A 105 -7.09 -11.04 14.17
CA LYS A 105 -8.03 -11.74 13.29
C LYS A 105 -9.15 -10.83 12.76
N PRO A 106 -9.90 -10.10 13.60
CA PRO A 106 -10.88 -9.11 13.11
C PRO A 106 -10.28 -8.04 12.19
N ARG A 107 -9.06 -7.59 12.46
CA ARG A 107 -8.33 -6.63 11.62
C ARG A 107 -8.08 -7.17 10.21
N LEU A 108 -7.51 -8.37 10.12
CA LEU A 108 -7.26 -9.05 8.85
C LEU A 108 -8.56 -9.42 8.11
N ASP A 109 -9.61 -9.81 8.84
CA ASP A 109 -10.93 -10.06 8.25
C ASP A 109 -11.54 -8.80 7.63
N ALA A 110 -11.35 -7.62 8.23
CA ALA A 110 -11.80 -6.35 7.66
C ALA A 110 -11.04 -6.01 6.35
N LEU A 111 -9.73 -6.24 6.31
CA LEU A 111 -8.92 -6.06 5.09
C LEU A 111 -9.32 -7.04 3.98
N ARG A 112 -9.58 -8.31 4.33
CA ARG A 112 -10.14 -9.29 3.40
C ARG A 112 -11.50 -8.84 2.89
N LEU A 113 -12.36 -8.34 3.76
CA LEU A 113 -13.69 -7.85 3.38
C LEU A 113 -13.59 -6.66 2.41
N ALA A 114 -12.67 -5.72 2.62
CA ALA A 114 -12.41 -4.64 1.66
C ALA A 114 -12.01 -5.18 0.29
N MET A 115 -11.15 -6.20 0.26
CA MET A 115 -10.77 -6.87 -0.98
C MET A 115 -11.98 -7.52 -1.67
N GLU A 116 -12.84 -8.22 -0.93
CA GLU A 116 -14.06 -8.87 -1.45
C GLU A 116 -15.10 -7.86 -1.95
N LEU A 117 -15.19 -6.69 -1.31
CA LEU A 117 -16.10 -5.61 -1.68
C LEU A 117 -15.59 -4.74 -2.85
N GLY A 118 -14.36 -4.99 -3.33
CA GLY A 118 -13.85 -4.39 -4.55
C GLY A 118 -12.82 -3.27 -4.37
N ALA A 119 -12.09 -3.25 -3.26
CA ALA A 119 -10.91 -2.41 -3.13
C ALA A 119 -9.90 -2.66 -4.27
N ASP A 120 -9.20 -1.62 -4.71
CA ASP A 120 -8.12 -1.74 -5.71
C ASP A 120 -6.81 -2.22 -5.08
N TYR A 121 -6.55 -1.82 -3.83
CA TYR A 121 -5.36 -2.20 -3.09
C TYR A 121 -5.66 -2.47 -1.60
N ILE A 122 -4.93 -3.40 -1.01
CA ILE A 122 -4.86 -3.62 0.44
C ILE A 122 -3.41 -3.52 0.89
N ASP A 123 -3.14 -2.83 2.00
CA ASP A 123 -1.85 -2.82 2.71
C ASP A 123 -1.88 -3.81 3.88
N VAL A 124 -0.94 -4.75 3.90
CA VAL A 124 -0.73 -5.69 5.01
C VAL A 124 0.72 -5.66 5.46
N GLU A 125 0.92 -5.62 6.75
CA GLU A 125 2.25 -5.63 7.37
C GLU A 125 2.98 -6.95 7.13
N LEU A 126 4.28 -6.88 6.79
CA LEU A 126 5.12 -8.06 6.50
C LEU A 126 5.03 -9.14 7.59
N LYS A 127 4.93 -8.72 8.85
CA LYS A 127 4.85 -9.62 10.02
C LYS A 127 3.70 -10.62 9.92
N VAL A 128 2.59 -10.25 9.28
CA VAL A 128 1.36 -11.06 9.19
C VAL A 128 0.93 -11.34 7.75
N ALA A 129 1.74 -10.95 6.75
CA ALA A 129 1.45 -11.17 5.34
C ALA A 129 1.24 -12.64 4.97
N LEU A 130 2.00 -13.56 5.58
CA LEU A 130 1.82 -15.01 5.35
C LEU A 130 0.47 -15.52 5.90
N GLU A 131 0.08 -15.07 7.10
CA GLU A 131 -1.23 -15.40 7.69
C GLU A 131 -2.37 -14.85 6.84
N PHE A 132 -2.23 -13.61 6.38
CA PHE A 132 -3.21 -12.99 5.49
C PHE A 132 -3.34 -13.77 4.17
N ASN A 133 -2.23 -14.19 3.55
CA ASN A 133 -2.29 -15.00 2.33
C ASN A 133 -2.96 -16.35 2.55
N GLU A 134 -2.73 -17.01 3.68
CA GLU A 134 -3.45 -18.25 4.02
C GLU A 134 -4.96 -18.01 4.13
N LEU A 135 -5.38 -16.87 4.70
CA LEU A 135 -6.78 -16.44 4.76
C LEU A 135 -7.39 -16.23 3.35
N LEU A 136 -6.57 -15.86 2.36
CA LEU A 136 -7.00 -15.62 0.97
C LEU A 136 -7.08 -16.88 0.10
N ARG A 137 -6.58 -18.04 0.55
CA ARG A 137 -6.43 -19.23 -0.32
C ARG A 137 -7.75 -19.60 -1.01
N GLY A 138 -7.76 -19.45 -2.34
CA GLY A 138 -8.91 -19.73 -3.22
C GLY A 138 -9.90 -18.60 -3.43
N LYS A 139 -9.66 -17.40 -2.86
CA LYS A 139 -10.61 -16.28 -2.86
C LYS A 139 -10.04 -14.92 -3.30
N LYS A 140 -8.75 -14.82 -3.67
CA LYS A 140 -8.14 -13.54 -4.09
C LYS A 140 -8.85 -13.01 -5.35
N PRO A 141 -9.58 -11.88 -5.28
CA PRO A 141 -10.19 -11.27 -6.45
C PRO A 141 -9.10 -10.80 -7.40
N GLY A 142 -9.21 -11.13 -8.70
CA GLY A 142 -8.17 -10.83 -9.69
C GLY A 142 -7.90 -9.33 -9.93
N LYS A 143 -8.73 -8.44 -9.37
CA LYS A 143 -8.63 -6.98 -9.57
C LYS A 143 -7.86 -6.26 -8.44
N CYS A 144 -7.79 -6.83 -7.23
CA CYS A 144 -7.15 -6.18 -6.08
C CYS A 144 -5.67 -6.58 -5.97
N LYS A 145 -4.79 -5.59 -5.78
CA LYS A 145 -3.36 -5.80 -5.54
C LYS A 145 -3.03 -5.75 -4.04
N LEU A 146 -2.18 -6.65 -3.59
CA LEU A 146 -1.67 -6.71 -2.23
C LEU A 146 -0.35 -5.92 -2.13
N ILE A 147 -0.37 -4.85 -1.35
CA ILE A 147 0.83 -4.17 -0.88
C ILE A 147 1.26 -4.85 0.41
N VAL A 148 2.52 -5.28 0.50
CA VAL A 148 3.09 -5.74 1.76
C VAL A 148 4.12 -4.72 2.23
N SER A 149 3.92 -4.21 3.45
CA SER A 149 4.67 -3.09 4.00
C SER A 149 5.63 -3.47 5.13
N SER A 150 6.68 -2.68 5.29
CA SER A 150 7.51 -2.66 6.49
C SER A 150 7.88 -1.21 6.83
N HIS A 151 7.68 -0.83 8.08
CA HIS A 151 8.04 0.50 8.60
C HIS A 151 9.17 0.39 9.63
N ASN A 152 10.24 1.16 9.44
CA ASN A 152 11.32 1.31 10.42
C ASN A 152 11.36 2.77 10.87
N TYR A 153 10.87 3.02 12.08
CA TYR A 153 10.81 4.36 12.65
C TYR A 153 12.13 4.80 13.31
N GLU A 154 13.12 3.92 13.42
CA GLU A 154 14.37 4.18 14.13
C GLU A 154 15.47 4.68 13.21
N ASN A 155 15.66 4.03 12.06
CA ASN A 155 16.74 4.35 11.12
C ASN A 155 16.44 3.88 9.69
N THR A 156 17.40 4.10 8.80
CA THR A 156 17.45 3.48 7.48
C THR A 156 18.52 2.38 7.49
N PRO A 157 18.17 1.09 7.33
CA PRO A 157 19.13 -0.01 7.33
C PRO A 157 20.18 0.10 6.20
N SER A 158 21.16 -0.79 6.23
CA SER A 158 22.14 -0.95 5.14
C SER A 158 21.47 -1.43 3.84
N VAL A 159 22.16 -1.24 2.71
CA VAL A 159 21.67 -1.70 1.39
C VAL A 159 21.42 -3.22 1.38
N GLU A 160 22.28 -3.99 2.06
CA GLU A 160 22.13 -5.45 2.18
C GLU A 160 20.86 -5.82 2.95
N GLU A 161 20.63 -5.20 4.11
CA GLU A 161 19.43 -5.43 4.93
C GLU A 161 18.16 -5.03 4.19
N LEU A 162 18.19 -3.91 3.46
CA LEU A 162 17.09 -3.47 2.62
C LEU A 162 16.83 -4.45 1.47
N GLY A 163 17.87 -4.96 0.80
CA GLY A 163 17.73 -5.99 -0.24
C GLY A 163 17.12 -7.29 0.29
N ASN A 164 17.56 -7.74 1.47
CA ASN A 164 16.98 -8.88 2.16
C ASN A 164 15.51 -8.62 2.57
N LEU A 165 15.18 -7.41 2.98
CA LEU A 165 13.81 -7.01 3.30
C LEU A 165 12.90 -7.06 2.06
N VAL A 166 13.36 -6.52 0.93
CA VAL A 166 12.65 -6.62 -0.36
C VAL A 166 12.37 -8.08 -0.72
N ALA A 167 13.37 -8.96 -0.61
CA ALA A 167 13.23 -10.37 -0.91
C ALA A 167 12.20 -11.07 0.00
N ARG A 168 12.20 -10.75 1.30
CA ARG A 168 11.21 -11.27 2.26
C ARG A 168 9.79 -10.81 1.94
N ILE A 169 9.62 -9.54 1.57
CA ILE A 169 8.31 -8.99 1.18
C ILE A 169 7.80 -9.68 -0.09
N GLN A 170 8.66 -9.90 -1.09
CA GLN A 170 8.31 -10.61 -2.31
C GLN A 170 7.94 -12.08 -2.04
N ALA A 171 8.74 -12.77 -1.21
CA ALA A 171 8.47 -14.15 -0.80
C ALA A 171 7.14 -14.27 -0.03
N ALA A 172 6.71 -13.21 0.64
CA ALA A 172 5.39 -13.13 1.28
C ALA A 172 4.24 -12.83 0.31
N GLY A 173 4.42 -12.98 -1.00
CA GLY A 173 3.33 -12.91 -1.99
C GLY A 173 2.83 -11.51 -2.32
N ALA A 174 3.63 -10.47 -2.06
CA ALA A 174 3.29 -9.09 -2.37
C ALA A 174 3.19 -8.84 -3.88
N ASP A 175 2.16 -8.11 -4.31
CA ASP A 175 2.12 -7.55 -5.66
C ASP A 175 2.95 -6.25 -5.72
N ILE A 176 3.05 -5.53 -4.59
CA ILE A 176 3.81 -4.28 -4.44
C ILE A 176 4.59 -4.33 -3.12
N VAL A 177 5.88 -4.00 -3.17
CA VAL A 177 6.75 -3.86 -2.00
C VAL A 177 6.65 -2.42 -1.47
N LYS A 178 6.37 -2.24 -0.18
CA LYS A 178 6.39 -0.93 0.50
C LYS A 178 7.38 -0.95 1.67
N ILE A 179 8.36 -0.06 1.62
CA ILE A 179 9.36 0.12 2.69
C ILE A 179 9.38 1.60 3.05
N ALA A 180 9.20 1.91 4.33
CA ALA A 180 9.34 3.25 4.87
C ALA A 180 10.37 3.24 6.00
N THR A 181 11.34 4.14 5.96
CA THR A 181 12.42 4.24 6.95
C THR A 181 12.57 5.67 7.45
N THR A 182 13.22 5.84 8.61
CA THR A 182 13.61 7.16 9.12
C THR A 182 15.00 7.52 8.62
N ALA A 183 15.12 8.66 7.93
CA ALA A 183 16.43 9.23 7.57
C ALA A 183 17.00 10.00 8.78
N LEU A 184 18.16 9.56 9.27
CA LEU A 184 18.92 10.25 10.32
C LEU A 184 20.03 11.12 9.72
N ASP A 185 20.45 10.80 8.50
CA ASP A 185 21.36 11.60 7.68
C ASP A 185 20.88 11.64 6.23
N ILE A 186 21.27 12.68 5.48
CA ILE A 186 20.87 12.82 4.07
C ILE A 186 21.38 11.65 3.19
N SER A 187 22.49 11.01 3.56
CA SER A 187 23.01 9.83 2.87
C SER A 187 22.11 8.59 2.99
N ASP A 188 21.18 8.57 3.93
CA ASP A 188 20.19 7.51 4.08
C ASP A 188 19.23 7.46 2.89
N VAL A 189 18.91 8.63 2.33
CA VAL A 189 18.02 8.75 1.16
C VAL A 189 18.62 8.04 -0.05
N ALA A 190 19.94 8.11 -0.23
CA ALA A 190 20.62 7.43 -1.33
C ALA A 190 20.39 5.91 -1.28
N ARG A 191 20.44 5.30 -0.08
CA ARG A 191 20.21 3.86 0.10
C ARG A 191 18.79 3.45 -0.29
N ILE A 192 17.79 4.29 -0.01
CA ILE A 192 16.39 4.04 -0.40
C ILE A 192 16.22 4.22 -1.91
N LEU A 193 16.79 5.28 -2.50
CA LEU A 193 16.72 5.51 -3.93
C LEU A 193 17.37 4.37 -4.71
N ASP A 194 18.53 3.87 -4.26
CA ASP A 194 19.24 2.75 -4.91
C ASP A 194 18.35 1.49 -5.04
N LEU A 195 17.46 1.22 -4.07
CA LEU A 195 16.49 0.11 -4.18
C LEU A 195 15.57 0.22 -5.40
N SER A 196 15.22 1.45 -5.79
CA SER A 196 14.33 1.73 -6.92
C SER A 196 15.04 1.67 -8.27
N TRP A 197 16.38 1.72 -8.29
CA TRP A 197 17.20 1.73 -9.51
C TRP A 197 17.70 0.34 -9.93
N VAL A 198 17.76 -0.64 -9.03
CA VAL A 198 18.37 -1.98 -9.26
C VAL A 198 17.57 -2.90 -10.21
N ARG A 199 16.53 -2.42 -10.91
CA ARG A 199 15.73 -3.24 -11.86
C ARG A 199 15.64 -2.68 -13.27
N GLY A 200 16.75 -2.11 -13.76
CA GLY A 200 16.90 -1.61 -15.13
C GLY A 200 17.58 -2.56 -16.13
N ASP A 201 18.07 -3.72 -15.68
CA ASP A 201 18.86 -4.64 -16.50
C ASP A 201 18.10 -5.95 -16.82
#